data_AF-A0A673VTL3-F1
#
_entry.id   AF-A0A673VTL3-F1
#
_cell.length_a   1.000
_cell.length_b   1.000
_cell.length_c   1.000
_cell.angle_alpha   90.00
_cell.angle_beta   90.00
_cell.angle_gamma   90.00
#
_symmetry.space_group_name_H-M   'P 1'
#
loop_
_entity.id
_entity.type
_entity.pdbx_description
1 polymer ?
#
loop_
_entity_poly.entity_id
_entity_poly.type
_entity_poly.pdbx_seq_one_letter_code
_entity_poly.pdbx_strand_id
1 'polypeptide(L)' 'MAAQEEKEAQVAAWLKKIFGDHPIPQYEVNSRTTEILYHLSERNRLRDRDVCLVIEDLKQKASEYESEVLFLQ' A
#
# COMPACT_ATOMS: atom_id res chain seq x y z
N MET A 1 3.57 -24.95 -8.74
CA MET A 1 4.24 -24.82 -7.43
C MET A 1 4.90 -23.46 -7.30
N ALA A 2 5.81 -23.06 -8.20
CA ALA A 2 6.47 -21.73 -8.16
C ALA A 2 5.53 -20.50 -8.05
N ALA A 3 4.39 -20.49 -8.76
CA ALA A 3 3.46 -19.35 -8.72
C ALA A 3 2.74 -19.16 -7.37
N GLN A 4 2.63 -20.22 -6.56
CA GLN A 4 1.98 -20.16 -5.24
C GLN A 4 2.95 -19.63 -4.19
N GLU A 5 4.20 -20.11 -4.21
CA GLU A 5 5.28 -19.65 -3.33
C GLU A 5 5.58 -18.16 -3.54
N GLU A 6 5.53 -17.69 -4.79
CA GLU A 6 5.66 -16.27 -5.13
C GLU A 6 4.57 -15.41 -4.47
N LYS A 7 3.31 -15.86 -4.53
CA LYS A 7 2.19 -15.16 -3.87
C LYS A 7 2.34 -15.14 -2.36
N GLU A 8 2.79 -16.24 -1.76
CA GLU A 8 3.04 -16.34 -0.32
C GLU A 8 4.13 -15.37 0.12
N ALA A 9 5.22 -15.26 -0.65
CA ALA A 9 6.29 -14.31 -0.39
C ALA A 9 5.81 -12.86 -0.48
N GLN A 10 5.01 -12.53 -1.49
CA GLN A 10 4.45 -11.18 -1.66
C GLN A 10 3.48 -10.82 -0.52
N VAL A 11 2.61 -11.74 -0.13
CA VAL A 11 1.69 -11.56 1.00
C VAL A 11 2.47 -11.39 2.30
N ALA A 12 3.49 -12.20 2.56
CA ALA A 12 4.32 -12.08 3.76
C ALA A 12 5.04 -10.73 3.82
N ALA A 13 5.62 -10.27 2.70
CA ALA A 13 6.26 -8.96 2.62
C ALA A 13 5.27 -7.81 2.83
N TRP A 14 4.05 -7.92 2.27
CA TRP A 14 3.00 -6.92 2.47
C TRP A 14 2.51 -6.88 3.92
N LEU A 15 2.23 -8.04 4.54
CA LEU A 15 1.84 -8.14 5.95
C LEU A 15 2.93 -7.56 6.87
N LYS A 16 4.20 -7.86 6.60
CA LYS A 16 5.33 -7.28 7.34
C LYS A 16 5.37 -5.76 7.25
N LYS A 17 5.04 -5.17 6.09
CA LYS A 17 4.97 -3.72 5.92
C LYS A 17 3.86 -3.08 6.76
N ILE A 18 2.71 -3.75 6.88
CA ILE A 18 1.51 -3.20 7.57
C ILE A 18 1.56 -3.46 9.09
N PHE A 19 1.93 -4.67 9.50
CA PHE A 19 1.88 -5.11 10.90
C PHE A 19 3.25 -5.21 11.57
N GLY A 20 4.34 -4.97 10.84
CA GLY A 20 5.70 -5.15 11.36
C GLY A 20 6.18 -6.60 11.33
N ASP A 21 7.33 -6.88 11.93
CA ASP A 21 7.99 -8.18 11.87
C ASP A 21 7.35 -9.18 12.86
N HIS A 22 6.26 -9.81 12.43
CA HIS A 22 5.59 -10.88 13.18
C HIS A 22 5.79 -12.21 12.44
N PRO A 23 6.26 -13.27 13.13
CA PRO A 23 6.40 -14.58 12.51
C PRO A 23 5.02 -15.14 12.15
N ILE A 24 4.84 -15.55 10.89
CA ILE A 24 3.61 -16.20 10.42
C ILE A 24 3.72 -17.70 10.71
N PRO A 25 2.84 -18.28 11.55
CA PRO A 25 2.87 -19.71 11.81
C PRO A 25 2.49 -20.51 10.56
N GLN A 26 3.22 -21.60 10.30
CA GLN A 26 3.02 -22.44 9.10
C GLN A 26 1.60 -23.03 9.00
N TYR A 27 0.92 -23.24 10.13
CA TYR A 27 -0.46 -23.73 10.15
C TYR A 27 -1.50 -22.67 9.74
N GLU A 28 -1.14 -21.39 9.73
CA GLU A 28 -2.01 -20.29 9.30
C GLU A 28 -1.89 -20.03 7.79
N VAL A 29 -0.85 -20.59 7.15
CA VAL A 29 -0.64 -20.51 5.71
C VAL A 29 -1.59 -21.48 5.01
N ASN A 30 -2.66 -20.94 4.44
CA ASN A 30 -3.65 -21.69 3.68
C ASN A 30 -3.75 -21.09 2.27
N SER A 31 -3.73 -21.93 1.24
CA SER A 31 -3.80 -21.50 -0.16
C SER A 31 -4.98 -20.55 -0.44
N ARG A 32 -6.15 -20.79 0.19
CA ARG A 32 -7.32 -19.88 0.05
C ARG A 32 -7.06 -18.53 0.70
N THR A 33 -6.47 -18.52 1.89
CA THR A 33 -6.18 -17.30 2.64
C THR A 33 -5.10 -16.48 1.92
N THR A 34 -4.04 -17.12 1.44
CA THR A 34 -3.00 -16.48 0.62
C THR A 34 -3.59 -15.81 -0.61
N GLU A 35 -4.48 -16.48 -1.35
CA GLU A 35 -5.08 -15.89 -2.56
C GLU A 35 -5.91 -14.64 -2.24
N ILE A 36 -6.71 -14.69 -1.17
CA ILE A 36 -7.52 -13.54 -0.71
C ILE A 36 -6.60 -12.38 -0.31
N LEU A 37 -5.55 -12.66 0.47
CA LEU A 37 -4.61 -11.64 0.92
C LEU A 37 -3.79 -11.06 -0.23
N TYR A 38 -3.42 -11.86 -1.23
CA TYR A 38 -2.73 -11.41 -2.42
C TYR A 38 -3.57 -10.41 -3.23
N HIS A 39 -4.84 -10.72 -3.47
CA HIS A 39 -5.72 -9.76 -4.13
C HIS A 39 -5.97 -8.51 -3.30
N LEU A 40 -6.03 -8.65 -1.97
CA LEU A 40 -6.17 -7.50 -1.08
C LEU A 40 -4.93 -6.60 -1.12
N SER A 41 -3.73 -7.18 -1.12
CA SER A 41 -2.46 -6.43 -1.20
C SER A 41 -2.35 -5.66 -2.50
N GLU A 42 -2.73 -6.25 -3.62
CA GLU A 42 -2.70 -5.57 -4.93
C GLU A 42 -3.69 -4.40 -4.98
N ARG A 43 -4.91 -4.58 -4.47
CA ARG A 43 -5.89 -3.48 -4.38
C ARG A 43 -5.44 -2.39 -3.43
N ASN A 44 -4.81 -2.74 -2.32
CA ASN A 44 -4.27 -1.77 -1.37
C ASN A 44 -3.13 -0.96 -2.00
N ARG A 45 -2.20 -1.58 -2.73
CA ARG A 45 -1.10 -0.87 -3.42
C ARG A 45 -1.60 0.14 -4.45
N LEU A 46 -2.60 -0.22 -5.24
CA LEU A 46 -3.21 0.70 -6.22
C LEU A 46 -3.87 1.90 -5.52
N ARG A 47 -4.69 1.63 -4.50
CA ARG A 47 -5.38 2.69 -3.75
C ARG A 47 -4.42 3.60 -3.00
N ASP A 48 -3.39 3.04 -2.37
CA ASP A 48 -2.39 3.82 -1.62
C ASP A 48 -1.65 4.76 -2.57
N ARG A 49 -1.36 4.34 -3.80
CA ARG A 49 -0.76 5.19 -4.82
C ARG A 49 -1.69 6.34 -5.20
N ASP A 50 -2.94 6.06 -5.50
CA ASP A 50 -3.91 7.09 -5.91
C ASP A 50 -4.13 8.12 -4.79
N VAL A 51 -4.21 7.66 -3.54
CA VAL A 51 -4.32 8.54 -2.35
C VAL A 51 -3.07 9.41 -2.20
N CYS A 52 -1.87 8.87 -2.36
CA CYS A 52 -0.64 9.66 -2.32
C CYS A 52 -0.64 10.77 -3.37
N LEU A 53 -1.02 10.45 -4.62
CA LEU A 53 -1.07 11.42 -5.71
C LEU A 53 -2.05 12.57 -5.43
N VAL A 54 -3.24 12.25 -4.89
CA VAL A 54 -4.22 13.27 -4.51
C VAL A 54 -3.69 14.16 -3.36
N ILE A 55 -3.02 13.57 -2.37
CA ILE A 55 -2.43 14.33 -1.26
C ILE A 55 -1.32 15.27 -1.77
N GLU A 56 -0.45 14.80 -2.66
CA GLU A 56 0.63 15.59 -3.24
C GLU A 56 0.08 16.76 -4.08
N ASP A 57 -0.90 16.50 -4.95
CA ASP A 57 -1.58 17.55 -5.74
C ASP A 57 -2.21 18.63 -4.85
N LEU A 58 -2.91 18.23 -3.78
CA LEU A 58 -3.54 19.17 -2.86
C LEU A 58 -2.52 20.00 -2.08
N LYS A 59 -1.39 19.42 -1.68
CA LYS A 59 -0.29 20.16 -1.03
C LYS A 59 0.33 21.19 -1.97
N GLN A 60 0.52 20.81 -3.24
CA GLN A 60 1.05 21.71 -4.25
C GLN A 60 0.10 22.90 -4.46
N LYS A 61 -1.20 22.64 -4.68
CA LYS A 61 -2.21 23.70 -4.85
C LYS A 61 -2.29 24.63 -3.64
N ALA A 62 -2.23 24.09 -2.42
CA ALA A 62 -2.22 24.91 -1.22
C ALA A 62 -1.00 25.86 -1.19
N SER A 63 0.18 25.35 -1.57
CA SER A 63 1.41 26.15 -1.65
C SER A 63 1.34 27.24 -2.73
N GLU A 64 0.70 26.94 -3.86
CA GLU A 64 0.46 27.90 -4.95
C GLU A 64 -0.46 29.03 -4.48
N TYR A 65 -1.58 28.70 -3.82
CA TYR A 65 -2.48 29.72 -3.26
C TYR A 65 -1.83 30.58 -2.18
N GLU A 66 -1.04 29.99 -1.28
CA GLU A 66 -0.27 30.75 -0.28
C GLU A 66 0.70 31.72 -0.96
N SER A 67 1.36 31.28 -2.03
CA SER A 67 2.29 32.12 -2.80
C SER A 67 1.58 33.25 -3.55
N GLU A 68 0.40 32.99 -4.14
CA GLU A 68 -0.42 34.01 -4.79
C GLU A 68 -0.88 35.08 -3.80
N VAL A 69 -1.30 34.68 -2.59
CA VAL A 69 -1.68 35.62 -1.53
C VAL A 69 -0.50 36.50 -1.12
N LEU A 70 0.69 35.92 -0.94
CA LEU A 70 1.91 36.66 -0.63
C LEU A 70 2.33 37.62 -1.75
N PHE A 71 2.08 37.26 -3.02
CA PHE A 71 2.40 38.10 -4.17
C PHE A 71 1.43 39.28 -4.35
N LEU A 72 0.19 39.12 -3.88
CA LEU A 72 -0.87 40.13 -3.98
C LEU A 72 -0.99 41.03 -2.74
N GLN A 73 -0.17 40.81 -1.69
CA GLN A 73 -0.02 41.67 -0.52
C GLN A 73 1.09 42.70 -0.71
#